data_AF-J9DR57-F1
#
_entry.id   AF-J9DR57-F1
#
_cell.length_a   1.000
_cell.length_b   1.000
_cell.length_c   1.000
_cell.angle_alpha   90.00
_cell.angle_beta   90.00
_cell.angle_gamma   90.00
#
_symmetry.space_group_name_H-M   'P 1'
#
loop_
_entity.id
_entity.type
_entity.pdbx_description
1 polymer ?
#
loop_
_entity_poly.entity_id
_entity_poly.type
_entity_poly.pdbx_seq_one_letter_code
_entity_poly.pdbx_strand_id
1 'polypeptide(L)'
;MDLRMFPFDSIVCKLTFESYSFNADEVRLFWHEKPLTMMEIVELPDFELIGWRTDHERLQYPNGEWDRAMVEFKFARRYGFYLFQSYFPTSLTVISSWVGFFFDVRAASAKLANIFFIINYIP
;
A
#
# COMPACT_ATOMS: atom_id res chain seq x y z
N MET A 1 -6.40 3.44 6.80
CA MET A 1 -5.25 2.78 6.15
C MET A 1 -4.74 1.71 7.11
N ASP A 2 -4.55 0.48 6.64
CA ASP A 2 -4.06 -0.65 7.44
C ASP A 2 -2.73 -1.12 6.85
N LEU A 3 -1.67 -1.11 7.67
CA LEU A 3 -0.29 -1.34 7.26
C LEU A 3 0.29 -2.65 7.82
N ARG A 4 -0.55 -3.53 8.39
CA ARG A 4 -0.10 -4.80 8.99
C ARG A 4 0.62 -5.73 8.03
N MET A 5 0.33 -5.65 6.73
CA MET A 5 0.95 -6.46 5.68
C MET A 5 1.96 -5.69 4.83
N PHE A 6 2.48 -4.56 5.30
CA PHE A 6 3.48 -3.79 4.56
C PHE A 6 4.73 -4.64 4.23
N PRO A 7 5.27 -4.61 3.00
CA PRO A 7 4.87 -3.81 1.82
C PRO A 7 3.90 -4.52 0.85
N PHE A 8 3.33 -5.66 1.23
CA PHE A 8 2.37 -6.45 0.42
C PHE A 8 0.91 -6.07 0.71
N ASP A 9 0.67 -4.81 1.01
CA ASP A 9 -0.64 -4.26 1.33
C ASP A 9 -1.37 -3.72 0.09
N SER A 10 -2.69 -3.70 0.16
CA SER A 10 -3.55 -2.96 -0.76
C SER A 10 -4.38 -1.95 0.03
N ILE A 11 -4.49 -0.74 -0.49
CA ILE A 11 -5.26 0.35 0.14
C ILE A 11 -6.52 0.65 -0.66
N VAL A 12 -7.57 1.04 0.05
CA VAL A 12 -8.82 1.52 -0.54
C VAL A 12 -8.99 2.98 -0.15
N CYS A 13 -9.13 3.83 -1.16
CA CYS A 13 -9.35 5.27 -1.02
C CYS A 13 -10.76 5.59 -1.46
N LYS A 14 -11.54 6.24 -0.59
CA LYS A 14 -12.94 6.60 -0.88
C LYS A 14 -13.04 8.09 -1.16
N LEU A 15 -13.64 8.44 -2.29
CA LEU A 15 -13.99 9.80 -2.67
C LEU A 15 -15.51 9.94 -2.58
N THR A 16 -15.98 10.86 -1.76
CA THR A 16 -17.41 11.03 -1.48
C THR A 16 -17.85 12.41 -1.95
N PHE A 17 -18.94 12.45 -2.71
CA PHE A 17 -19.59 13.65 -3.21
C PHE A 17 -20.96 13.77 -2.55
N GLU A 18 -21.21 14.91 -1.93
CA GLU A 18 -22.45 15.24 -1.23
C GLU A 18 -22.66 16.75 -1.31
N SER A 19 -23.90 17.20 -1.46
CA SER A 19 -24.24 18.62 -1.38
C SER A 19 -24.16 19.10 0.06
N TYR A 20 -23.38 20.15 0.31
CA TYR A 20 -23.26 20.68 1.67
C TYR A 20 -24.56 21.33 2.18
N SER A 21 -25.22 22.12 1.34
CA SER A 21 -26.34 22.98 1.76
C SER A 21 -27.73 22.47 1.39
N PHE A 22 -27.83 21.53 0.45
CA PHE A 22 -29.10 21.11 -0.17
C PHE A 22 -29.39 19.65 0.13
N ASN A 23 -30.64 19.34 0.46
CA ASN A 23 -31.10 17.99 0.81
C ASN A 23 -31.43 17.18 -0.46
N ALA A 24 -31.71 15.88 -0.31
CA ALA A 24 -32.06 14.96 -1.39
C ALA A 24 -33.34 15.34 -2.17
N ASP A 25 -34.19 16.18 -1.59
CA ASP A 25 -35.39 16.72 -2.23
C ASP A 25 -35.08 17.88 -3.18
N GLU A 26 -34.00 18.62 -2.94
CA GLU A 26 -33.58 19.76 -3.76
C GLU A 26 -32.54 19.36 -4.80
N VAL A 27 -31.59 18.50 -4.41
CA VAL A 27 -30.48 18.05 -5.26
C VAL A 27 -30.35 16.54 -5.18
N ARG A 28 -30.26 15.89 -6.34
CA ARG A 28 -30.02 14.45 -6.47
C ARG A 28 -28.77 14.19 -7.31
N LEU A 29 -27.93 13.28 -6.84
CA LEU A 29 -26.68 12.89 -7.46
C LEU A 29 -26.88 11.54 -8.14
N PHE A 30 -26.50 11.44 -9.41
CA PHE A 30 -26.54 10.18 -10.14
C PHE A 30 -25.23 9.97 -10.90
N TRP A 31 -24.78 8.73 -10.91
CA TRP A 31 -23.66 8.33 -11.74
C TRP A 31 -24.07 8.28 -13.21
N HIS A 32 -23.25 8.84 -14.08
CA HIS A 32 -23.38 8.66 -15.52
C HIS A 32 -23.08 7.20 -15.91
N GLU A 33 -23.57 6.72 -17.06
CA GLU A 33 -23.29 5.35 -17.56
C GLU A 33 -21.80 5.01 -17.59
N LYS A 34 -20.99 6.02 -17.90
CA LYS A 34 -19.53 6.01 -17.74
C LYS A 34 -19.16 6.96 -16.60
N PRO A 35 -19.12 6.47 -15.35
CA PRO A 35 -18.94 7.35 -14.20
C PRO A 35 -17.51 7.90 -14.06
N LEU A 36 -16.54 7.20 -14.67
CA LEU A 36 -15.13 7.57 -14.63
C LEU A 36 -14.55 7.52 -16.04
N THR A 37 -13.94 8.63 -16.45
CA THR A 37 -13.11 8.71 -17.66
C THR A 37 -11.72 9.15 -17.22
N MET A 38 -10.74 8.26 -17.34
CA MET A 38 -9.35 8.59 -17.07
C MET A 38 -8.72 9.13 -18.36
N MET A 39 -8.16 10.34 -18.34
CA MET A 39 -7.48 10.93 -19.50
C MET A 39 -6.11 10.30 -19.77
N GLU A 40 -5.44 9.82 -18.72
CA GLU A 40 -4.12 9.19 -18.78
C GLU A 40 -4.08 8.01 -17.81
N ILE A 41 -3.17 7.06 -18.06
CA ILE A 41 -2.93 5.94 -17.15
C ILE A 41 -2.40 6.52 -15.84
N VAL A 42 -3.15 6.35 -14.75
CA VAL A 42 -2.73 6.81 -13.42
C VAL A 42 -1.64 5.88 -12.91
N GLU A 43 -0.39 6.19 -13.23
CA GLU A 43 0.78 5.53 -12.68
C GLU A 43 1.30 6.33 -11.50
N LEU A 44 1.14 5.80 -10.28
CA LEU A 44 1.85 6.33 -9.13
C LEU A 44 3.19 5.59 -8.98
N PRO A 45 4.25 6.25 -8.47
CA PRO A 45 5.56 5.62 -8.32
C PRO A 45 5.52 4.39 -7.39
N ASP A 46 4.79 4.51 -6.27
CA ASP A 46 4.73 3.48 -5.23
C ASP A 46 3.46 2.61 -5.32
N PHE A 47 2.48 3.00 -6.13
CA PHE A 47 1.16 2.38 -6.16
C PHE A 47 0.64 2.17 -7.58
N GLU A 48 -0.09 1.08 -7.75
CA GLU A 48 -0.77 0.73 -8.98
C GLU A 48 -2.27 0.71 -8.75
N LEU A 49 -3.04 1.39 -9.60
CA LEU A 49 -4.49 1.36 -9.55
C LEU A 49 -4.99 -0.01 -10.06
N ILE A 50 -5.52 -0.84 -9.17
CA ILE A 50 -6.02 -2.18 -9.50
C ILE A 50 -7.45 -2.10 -10.07
N GLY A 51 -8.23 -1.12 -9.60
CA GLY A 51 -9.61 -0.95 -10.01
C GLY A 51 -10.34 0.08 -9.19
N TRP A 52 -11.59 0.30 -9.54
CA TRP A 52 -12.47 1.24 -8.88
C TRP A 52 -13.89 0.69 -8.84
N ARG A 53 -14.69 1.21 -7.90
CA ARG A 53 -16.12 0.92 -7.77
C ARG A 53 -16.85 2.23 -7.50
N THR A 54 -18.02 2.40 -8.10
CA THR A 54 -18.93 3.48 -7.73
C THR A 54 -20.06 2.96 -6.87
N ASP A 55 -20.53 3.81 -5.97
CA ASP A 55 -21.66 3.54 -5.10
C ASP A 55 -22.52 4.80 -4.96
N HIS A 56 -23.79 4.60 -4.61
CA HIS A 56 -24.74 5.66 -4.36
C HIS A 56 -25.54 5.30 -3.11
N GLU A 57 -25.58 6.21 -2.16
CA GLU A 57 -26.27 6.02 -0.89
C GLU A 57 -27.06 7.27 -0.51
N ARG A 58 -28.19 7.07 0.18
CA ARG A 58 -28.88 8.15 0.88
C ARG A 58 -28.60 8.05 2.36
N LEU A 59 -28.17 9.16 2.94
CA LEU A 59 -27.82 9.24 4.34
C LEU A 59 -28.82 10.12 5.08
N GLN A 60 -29.30 9.62 6.21
CA GLN A 60 -30.19 10.38 7.08
C GLN A 60 -29.37 11.15 8.11
N TYR A 61 -29.52 12.47 8.09
CA TYR A 61 -28.95 13.40 9.07
C TYR A 61 -30.06 13.99 9.94
N PRO A 62 -29.73 14.61 11.10
CA PRO A 62 -30.74 15.20 11.99
C PRO A 62 -31.62 16.28 11.34
N ASN A 63 -31.13 16.93 10.29
CA ASN A 63 -31.75 18.02 9.56
C ASN A 63 -32.38 17.58 8.21
N GLY A 64 -32.49 16.28 7.93
CA GLY A 64 -33.06 15.76 6.67
C GLY A 64 -32.28 14.59 6.05
N GLU A 65 -32.64 14.22 4.82
CA GLU A 65 -31.98 13.16 4.05
C GLU A 65 -31.10 13.79 2.96
N TRP A 66 -29.86 13.32 2.83
CA TRP A 66 -28.90 13.76 1.83
C TRP A 66 -28.59 12.64 0.84
N ASP A 67 -28.46 13.02 -0.41
CA ASP A 67 -28.06 12.12 -1.49
C ASP A 67 -26.54 12.16 -1.64
N ARG A 68 -25.90 11.00 -1.71
CA ARG A 68 -24.44 10.88 -1.72
C ARG A 68 -23.97 9.92 -2.80
N ALA A 69 -22.99 10.36 -3.57
CA ALA A 69 -22.31 9.55 -4.56
C ALA A 69 -20.88 9.26 -4.10
N MET A 70 -20.47 8.00 -4.11
CA MET A 70 -19.14 7.56 -3.66
C MET A 70 -18.38 6.84 -4.77
N VAL A 71 -17.07 7.04 -4.81
CA VAL A 71 -16.13 6.26 -5.63
C VAL A 71 -15.07 5.66 -4.72
N GLU A 72 -14.88 4.35 -4.82
CA GLU A 72 -13.80 3.64 -4.16
C GLU A 72 -12.72 3.31 -5.18
N PHE A 73 -11.50 3.78 -4.94
CA PHE A 73 -10.30 3.42 -5.70
C PHE A 73 -9.49 2.40 -4.91
N LYS A 74 -9.12 1.28 -5.55
CA LYS A 74 -8.27 0.26 -4.94
C LYS A 74 -6.87 0.34 -5.54
N PHE A 75 -5.88 0.57 -4.69
CA PHE A 75 -4.47 0.62 -5.08
C PHE A 75 -3.69 -0.54 -4.46
N ALA A 76 -2.81 -1.17 -5.23
CA ALA A 76 -1.79 -2.11 -4.76
C ALA A 76 -0.46 -1.39 -4.60
N ARG A 77 0.29 -1.70 -3.54
CA ARG A 77 1.66 -1.19 -3.39
C ARG A 77 2.63 -1.96 -4.29
N ARG A 78 3.52 -1.23 -4.96
CA ARG A 78 4.67 -1.81 -5.67
C ARG A 78 5.74 -2.22 -4.68
N TYR A 79 5.83 -3.50 -4.38
CA TYR A 79 6.76 -4.04 -3.37
C TYR A 79 8.21 -4.24 -3.87
N GLY A 80 8.45 -4.11 -5.19
CA GLY A 80 9.76 -4.42 -5.80
C GLY A 80 10.93 -3.65 -5.15
N PHE A 81 10.77 -2.35 -4.92
CA PHE A 81 11.80 -1.53 -4.28
C PHE A 81 12.12 -2.00 -2.85
N TYR A 82 11.10 -2.28 -2.04
CA TYR A 82 11.26 -2.77 -0.67
C TYR A 82 11.95 -4.14 -0.61
N LEU A 83 11.69 -5.00 -1.59
CA LEU A 83 12.37 -6.29 -1.69
C LEU A 83 13.87 -6.12 -1.91
N PHE A 84 14.27 -5.29 -2.88
CA PHE A 84 15.69 -5.08 -3.19
C PHE A 84 16.43 -4.30 -2.10
N GLN A 85 15.79 -3.33 -1.46
CA GLN A 85 16.43 -2.50 -0.45
C GLN A 85 16.53 -3.18 0.92
N SER A 86 15.51 -3.94 1.34
CA SER A 86 15.44 -4.49 2.71
C SER A 86 15.48 -6.01 2.75
N TYR A 87 14.66 -6.70 1.97
CA TYR A 87 14.59 -8.17 2.03
C TYR A 87 15.84 -8.85 1.48
N PHE A 88 16.41 -8.33 0.39
CA PHE A 88 17.59 -8.92 -0.23
C PHE A 88 18.85 -8.78 0.66
N PRO A 89 19.20 -7.59 1.20
CA PRO A 89 20.33 -7.47 2.12
C PRO A 89 20.17 -8.30 3.39
N THR A 90 18.97 -8.29 4.00
CA THR A 90 18.72 -9.09 5.22
C THR A 90 18.82 -10.59 4.97
N SER A 91 18.31 -11.08 3.83
CA SER A 91 18.45 -12.49 3.45
C SER A 91 19.91 -12.89 3.24
N LEU A 92 20.71 -12.05 2.57
CA LEU A 92 22.15 -12.27 2.42
C LEU A 92 22.87 -12.29 3.76
N THR A 93 22.50 -11.41 4.68
CA THR A 93 23.05 -11.38 6.05
C THR A 93 22.75 -12.68 6.80
N VAL A 94 21.52 -13.19 6.72
CA VAL A 94 21.13 -14.47 7.34
C VAL A 94 21.93 -15.63 6.73
N ILE A 95 22.04 -15.70 5.39
CA ILE A 95 22.82 -16.74 4.72
C ILE A 95 24.29 -16.66 5.13
N SER A 96 24.88 -15.47 5.15
CA SER A 96 26.28 -15.24 5.57
C SER A 96 26.53 -15.70 7.01
N SER A 97 25.55 -15.50 7.91
CA SER A 97 25.63 -15.98 9.29
C SER A 97 25.77 -17.51 9.37
N TRP A 98 25.11 -18.24 8.48
CA TRP A 98 25.17 -19.71 8.45
C TRP A 98 26.49 -20.22 7.87
N VAL A 99 27.11 -19.47 6.95
CA VAL A 99 28.45 -19.80 6.42
C VAL A 99 29.49 -19.88 7.55
N GLY A 100 29.30 -19.12 8.63
CA GLY A 100 30.13 -19.19 9.84
C GLY A 100 30.25 -20.60 10.46
N PHE A 101 29.21 -21.43 10.34
CA PHE A 101 29.22 -22.81 10.87
C PHE A 101 30.10 -23.76 10.06
N PHE A 102 30.40 -23.45 8.79
CA PHE A 102 31.21 -24.30 7.93
C PHE A 102 32.72 -24.08 8.11
N PHE A 103 33.14 -23.03 8.81
CA PHE A 103 34.56 -22.78 9.07
C PHE A 103 35.10 -23.66 10.21
N ASP A 104 36.26 -24.29 9.99
CA ASP A 104 36.97 -25.09 11.00
C ASP A 104 37.23 -24.28 12.27
N VAL A 105 37.27 -24.94 13.42
CA VAL A 105 37.43 -24.35 14.77
C VAL A 105 38.72 -23.54 14.88
N ARG A 106 39.73 -23.87 14.06
CA ARG A 106 41.02 -23.18 13.99
C ARG A 106 41.00 -21.87 13.19
N ALA A 107 39.96 -21.60 12.39
CA ALA A 107 39.83 -20.38 11.60
C ALA A 107 39.17 -19.25 12.40
N ALA A 108 39.71 -18.92 13.57
CA ALA A 108 39.16 -17.88 14.46
C ALA A 108 39.06 -16.51 13.76
N SER A 109 40.07 -16.14 12.99
CA SER A 109 40.12 -14.88 12.23
C SER A 109 39.00 -14.78 11.18
N ALA A 110 38.67 -15.87 10.49
CA ALA A 110 37.62 -15.91 9.47
C ALA A 110 36.21 -15.80 10.09
N LYS A 111 36.02 -16.41 11.27
CA LYS A 111 34.76 -16.30 12.03
C LYS A 111 34.54 -14.88 12.54
N LEU A 112 35.59 -14.26 13.08
CA LEU A 112 35.55 -12.86 13.53
C LEU A 112 35.27 -11.90 12.37
N ALA A 113 35.88 -12.11 11.20
CA ALA A 113 35.63 -11.32 10.00
C ALA A 113 34.17 -11.42 9.52
N ASN A 114 33.59 -12.63 9.49
CA ASN A 114 32.18 -12.83 9.14
C ASN A 114 31.23 -12.12 10.12
N ILE A 115 31.50 -12.20 11.43
CA ILE A 115 30.70 -11.52 12.46
C ILE A 115 30.81 -10.00 12.32
N PHE A 116 32.02 -9.46 12.09
CA PHE A 116 32.22 -8.04 11.83
C PHE A 116 31.48 -7.55 10.56
N PHE A 117 31.47 -8.36 9.51
CA PHE A 117 30.76 -8.04 8.27
C PHE A 117 29.24 -7.99 8.50
N ILE A 118 28.68 -8.94 9.25
CA ILE A 118 27.27 -8.97 9.62
C ILE A 118 26.87 -7.75 10.46
N ILE A 119 27.68 -7.38 11.45
CA ILE A 119 27.40 -6.24 12.35
C ILE A 119 27.46 -4.89 11.61
N ASN A 120 28.36 -4.72 10.64
CA ASN A 120 28.50 -3.46 9.89
C ASN A 120 27.52 -3.32 8.71
N TYR A 121 26.81 -4.39 8.33
CA TYR A 121 25.87 -4.39 7.20
C TYR A 121 24.39 -4.52 7.62
N ILE A 122 24.14 -4.67 8.93
CA ILE A 122 22.81 -4.50 9.52
C ILE A 122 22.64 -3.00 9.80
N PRO A 123 21.68 -2.30 9.15
CA PRO A 123 21.38 -0.91 9.46
C PRO A 123 20.79 -0.74 10.87
#